data_AF-A0A3N4IQ84-F1
#
_entry.id   AF-A0A3N4IQ84-F1
#
_cell.length_a   1.000
_cell.length_b   1.000
_cell.length_c   1.000
_cell.angle_alpha   90.00
_cell.angle_beta   90.00
_cell.angle_gamma   90.00
#
_symmetry.space_group_name_H-M   'P 1'
#
loop_
_entity.id
_entity.type
_entity.pdbx_description
1 polymer ?
#
loop_
_entity_poly.entity_id
_entity_poly.type
_entity_poly.pdbx_seq_one_letter_code
_entity_poly.pdbx_strand_id
1 'polypeptide(L)' 'HLLHFIPQYHWELNFIEYYWGAAKHYAWKRCGYHIGALRKMVLESLDSVKPTLIWKF' A
#
# COMPACT_ATOMS: atom_id res chain seq x y z
N HIS A 1 12.20 -15.45 -13.31
CA HIS A 1 12.13 -14.02 -12.97
C HIS A 1 11.33 -13.33 -14.07
N LEU A 2 10.14 -12.81 -13.78
CA LEU A 2 9.31 -12.05 -14.73
C LEU A 2 9.68 -10.57 -14.59
N LEU A 3 10.20 -9.96 -15.66
CA LEU A 3 10.51 -8.54 -15.69
C LEU A 3 9.28 -7.80 -16.22
N HIS A 4 8.65 -6.96 -15.39
CA HIS A 4 7.55 -6.11 -15.82
C HIS A 4 8.10 -4.80 -16.40
N PHE A 5 7.84 -4.57 -17.69
CA PHE A 5 8.14 -3.31 -18.36
C PHE A 5 6.98 -2.34 -18.14
N ILE A 6 7.05 -1.58 -17.04
CA ILE A 6 6.07 -0.53 -16.75
C ILE A 6 6.57 0.77 -17.41
N PRO A 7 5.75 1.44 -18.25
CA PRO A 7 6.15 2.69 -18.87
C PRO A 7 6.37 3.79 -17.83
N GLN A 8 7.34 4.66 -18.10
CA GLN A 8 7.74 5.72 -17.17
C GLN A 8 6.56 6.68 -16.95
N TYR A 9 6.33 7.08 -15.69
CA TYR A 9 5.22 7.96 -15.25
C TYR A 9 3.81 7.35 -15.20
N HIS A 10 3.64 6.07 -15.51
CA HIS A 10 2.37 5.36 -15.37
C HIS A 10 2.29 4.60 -14.04
N TRP A 11 2.21 5.36 -12.95
CA TRP A 11 2.14 4.80 -11.59
C TRP A 11 0.86 3.97 -11.37
N GLU A 12 -0.21 4.25 -12.13
CA GLU A 12 -1.46 3.51 -12.16
C GLU A 12 -1.34 2.08 -12.71
N LEU A 13 -0.19 1.73 -13.30
CA LEU A 13 0.09 0.36 -13.76
C LEU A 13 0.98 -0.39 -12.75
N ASN A 14 1.47 0.29 -11.71
CA ASN A 14 2.36 -0.30 -10.73
C ASN A 14 1.57 -0.76 -9.49
N PHE A 15 1.40 -2.08 -9.33
CA PHE A 15 0.63 -2.66 -8.23
C PHE A 15 1.11 -2.18 -6.84
N ILE A 16 2.40 -1.88 -6.69
CA ILE A 16 2.99 -1.44 -5.41
C ILE A 16 2.43 -0.08 -4.96
N GLU A 17 2.09 0.80 -5.90
CA GLU A 17 1.50 2.12 -5.60
C GLU A 17 0.09 1.98 -5.04
N TYR A 18 -0.72 1.05 -5.59
CA TYR A 18 -2.02 0.71 -5.03
C TYR A 18 -1.92 0.09 -3.65
N TYR A 19 -0.98 -0.84 -3.48
CA TYR A 19 -0.75 -1.50 -2.20
C TYR A 19 -0.40 -0.48 -1.10
N TRP A 20 0.57 0.40 -1.37
CA TRP A 20 0.93 1.47 -0.44
C TRP A 20 -0.16 2.51 -0.25
N GLY A 21 -0.93 2.84 -1.30
CA GLY A 21 -2.10 3.71 -1.19
C GLY A 21 -3.14 3.18 -0.22
N ALA A 22 -3.47 1.89 -0.31
CA ALA A 22 -4.41 1.23 0.60
C ALA A 22 -3.91 1.19 2.05
N ALA A 23 -2.63 0.81 2.25
CA ALA A 23 -2.02 0.79 3.57
C ALA A 23 -1.97 2.21 4.21
N LYS A 24 -1.62 3.24 3.44
CA LYS A 24 -1.64 4.64 3.89
C LYS A 24 -3.04 5.08 4.32
N HIS A 25 -4.07 4.75 3.53
CA HIS A 25 -5.46 5.07 3.86
C HIS A 25 -5.95 4.39 5.15
N TYR A 26 -5.59 3.12 5.35
CA TYR A 26 -5.90 2.40 6.58
C TYR A 26 -5.23 3.02 7.80
N ALA A 27 -3.92 3.30 7.70
CA ALA A 27 -3.17 3.93 8.77
C ALA A 27 -3.73 5.32 9.11
N TRP A 28 -4.07 6.13 8.10
CA TRP A 28 -4.61 7.47 8.28
C TRP A 28 -5.92 7.47 9.09
N LYS A 29 -6.81 6.52 8.82
CA LYS A 29 -8.09 6.39 9.55
C LYS A 29 -7.94 6.00 11.02
N ARG A 30 -6.78 5.49 11.45
CA ARG A 30 -6.59 4.82 12.75
C ARG A 30 -5.42 5.34 13.60
N CYS A 31 -4.45 6.01 13.00
CA CYS A 31 -3.22 6.46 13.65
C CYS A 31 -3.43 7.61 14.66
N GLY A 32 -4.56 8.33 14.61
CA GLY A 32 -4.81 9.44 15.53
C GLY A 32 -3.74 10.55 15.51
N TYR A 33 -3.00 10.69 14.41
CA TYR A 33 -1.96 11.72 14.18
C TYR A 33 -0.81 11.77 15.19
N HIS A 34 -0.51 10.67 15.88
CA HIS A 34 0.68 10.54 16.72
C HIS A 34 1.72 9.60 16.10
N ILE A 35 2.99 9.99 16.08
CA ILE A 35 4.07 9.19 15.47
C ILE A 35 4.23 7.80 16.10
N GLY A 36 4.00 7.69 17.42
CA GLY A 36 4.06 6.40 18.13
C GLY A 36 2.93 5.46 17.72
N ALA A 37 1.73 6.01 17.48
CA ALA A 37 0.61 5.25 16.94
C ALA A 37 0.86 4.87 15.47
N LEU A 38 1.45 5.78 14.67
CA LEU A 38 1.80 5.49 13.28
C LEU A 38 2.71 4.26 13.16
N ARG A 39 3.77 4.20 13.97
CA ARG A 39 4.72 3.08 13.94
C ARG A 39 4.06 1.73 14.24
N LYS A 40 3.08 1.70 15.16
CA LYS A 40 2.30 0.48 15.45
C LYS A 40 1.37 0.13 14.29
N MET A 41 0.70 1.14 13.73
CA MET A 41 -0.28 0.99 12.66
C MET A 41 0.34 0.57 11.31
N VAL A 42 1.65 0.74 11.09
CA VAL A 42 2.30 0.35 9.81
C VAL A 42 2.17 -1.15 9.55
N LEU A 43 2.42 -2.00 10.54
CA LEU A 43 2.31 -3.45 10.34
C LEU A 43 0.86 -3.87 10.15
N GLU A 44 -0.05 -3.34 10.96
CA GLU A 44 -1.49 -3.60 10.85
C GLU A 44 -2.06 -3.12 9.51
N SER A 45 -1.56 -1.99 8.99
CA SER A 45 -2.03 -1.46 7.72
C SER A 45 -1.59 -2.32 6.55
N LEU A 46 -0.37 -2.83 6.57
CA LEU A 46 0.16 -3.75 5.57
C LEU A 46 -0.60 -5.09 5.55
N ASP A 47 -0.93 -5.62 6.73
CA ASP A 47 -1.71 -6.86 6.89
C ASP A 47 -3.19 -6.69 6.46
N SER A 48 -3.72 -5.47 6.60
CA SER A 48 -5.09 -5.16 6.17
C SER A 48 -5.30 -5.18 4.65
N VAL A 49 -4.22 -5.06 3.86
CA VAL A 49 -4.32 -5.01 2.39
C VAL A 49 -4.54 -6.42 1.85
N LYS A 50 -5.74 -6.66 1.31
CA LYS A 50 -6.09 -7.97 0.73
C LYS A 50 -5.18 -8.32 -0.45
N PRO A 51 -4.72 -9.58 -0.56
CA PRO A 51 -3.91 -10.03 -1.71
C PRO A 51 -4.62 -9.86 -3.05
N THR A 52 -5.95 -9.79 -3.06
CA THR A 52 -6.74 -9.54 -4.28
C THR A 52 -6.40 -8.21 -4.97
N LEU A 53 -5.82 -7.23 -4.26
CA LEU A 53 -5.29 -6.00 -4.85
C LEU A 53 -3.95 -6.23 -5.58
N ILE A 54 -3.18 -7.22 -5.14
CA ILE A 54 -1.89 -7.60 -5.73
C ILE A 54 -2.09 -8.36 -7.04
N TRP A 55 -3.13 -9.19 -7.12
CA TRP A 55 -3.44 -10.03 -8.29
C TRP A 55 -4.35 -9.37 -9.33
N LYS A 56 -4.79 -8.13 -9.11
CA LYS A 56 -5.69 -7.42 -10.03
C LYS A 56 -4.95 -6.76 -11.20
N PHE A 57 -3.62 -6.70 -11.10
CA PHE A 57 -2.65 -6.19 -12.07
C PHE A 57 -1.63 -7.28 -12.36
#